data_AF-A0A9D1BX40-F1
#
_entry.id   AF-A0A9D1BX40-F1
#
_cell.length_a   1.000
_cell.length_b   1.000
_cell.length_c   1.000
_cell.angle_alpha   90.00
_cell.angle_beta   90.00
_cell.angle_gamma   90.00
#
_symmetry.space_group_name_H-M   'P 1'
#
loop_
_entity.id
_entity.type
_entity.pdbx_description
1 polymer ?
#
loop_
_entity_poly.entity_id
_entity_poly.type
_entity_poly.pdbx_seq_one_letter_code
_entity_poly.pdbx_strand_id
1 'polypeptide(L)'
;MLVLISKIKKRLLWLWLGFSIPILLLIFVQSIAGKYTEIEMTPWVWVAVNLIPGFIVLLLAAIQKKNSGKFIQTFVFRVIFLLALIYLVLLLMTLVSMSAAAPEQSIAEYFKNSYPWLVPFQVLLVGVFILLYFKKETIFRPNEKMIKKYLLKEKNKAAEKNNIAQEQAFELLTNNDYPTLFNTLKNSFHSDQTQHNQIILLHSQYNKWKKNTDLGLMDKKDAQLNINRITMALIHLIEKL
;
A
#
# COMPACT_ATOMS: atom_id res chain seq x y z
N MET A 1 14.30 8.00 -1.41
CA MET A 1 13.90 6.93 -2.34
C MET A 1 12.38 6.81 -2.31
N LEU A 2 11.74 6.46 -3.43
CA LEU A 2 10.29 6.37 -3.55
C LEU A 2 9.84 4.91 -3.51
N VAL A 3 8.63 4.68 -3.00
CA VAL A 3 7.98 3.36 -2.99
C VAL A 3 6.56 3.50 -3.50
N LEU A 4 6.18 2.65 -4.45
CA LEU A 4 4.83 2.61 -5.01
C LEU A 4 3.83 2.19 -3.92
N ILE A 5 2.66 2.84 -3.89
CA ILE A 5 1.59 2.48 -2.97
C ILE A 5 1.16 1.01 -3.13
N SER A 6 1.17 0.45 -4.34
CA SER A 6 0.83 -0.97 -4.57
C SER A 6 1.73 -1.92 -3.77
N LYS A 7 3.04 -1.65 -3.76
CA LYS A 7 4.05 -2.42 -3.01
C LYS A 7 3.83 -2.26 -1.51
N ILE A 8 3.45 -1.07 -1.05
CA ILE A 8 3.14 -0.79 0.37
C ILE A 8 1.90 -1.54 0.82
N LYS A 9 0.79 -1.49 0.06
CA LYS A 9 -0.46 -2.23 0.33
C LYS A 9 -0.19 -3.71 0.55
N LYS A 10 0.52 -4.34 -0.40
CA LYS A 10 0.86 -5.76 -0.33
C LYS A 10 1.65 -6.08 0.95
N ARG A 11 2.70 -5.31 1.27
CA ARG A 11 3.52 -5.54 2.46
C ARG A 11 2.76 -5.38 3.77
N LEU A 12 1.93 -4.33 3.90
CA LEU A 12 1.13 -4.12 5.11
C LEU A 12 0.02 -5.17 5.25
N LEU A 13 -0.59 -5.62 4.16
CA LEU A 13 -1.58 -6.70 4.19
C LEU A 13 -0.95 -8.03 4.63
N TRP A 14 0.24 -8.36 4.11
CA TRP A 14 0.98 -9.55 4.54
C TRP A 14 1.41 -9.49 5.99
N LEU A 15 1.85 -8.31 6.46
CA LEU A 15 2.15 -8.09 7.88
C LEU A 15 0.90 -8.35 8.74
N TRP A 16 -0.24 -7.76 8.36
CA TRP A 16 -1.49 -7.91 9.10
C TRP A 16 -1.97 -9.36 9.15
N LEU A 17 -1.97 -10.06 8.01
CA LEU A 17 -2.33 -11.48 7.94
C LEU A 17 -1.36 -12.34 8.76
N GLY A 18 -0.06 -12.07 8.66
CA GLY A 18 0.99 -12.79 9.38
C GLY A 18 0.82 -12.76 10.90
N PHE A 19 0.29 -11.67 11.46
CA PHE A 19 -0.02 -11.58 12.90
C PHE A 19 -1.47 -12.00 13.23
N SER A 20 -2.43 -11.78 12.34
CA SER A 20 -3.83 -12.14 12.59
C SER A 20 -4.02 -13.65 12.74
N ILE A 21 -3.34 -14.44 11.92
CA ILE A 21 -3.41 -15.92 11.97
C ILE A 21 -2.97 -16.47 13.34
N PRO A 22 -1.75 -16.18 13.85
CA PRO A 22 -1.33 -16.69 15.14
C PRO A 22 -2.17 -16.15 16.31
N ILE A 23 -2.64 -14.89 16.24
CA ILE A 23 -3.56 -14.33 17.24
C ILE A 23 -4.87 -15.14 17.29
N LEU A 24 -5.49 -15.39 16.15
CA LEU A 24 -6.73 -16.16 16.05
C LEU A 24 -6.53 -17.61 16.51
N LEU A 25 -5.43 -18.24 16.11
CA LEU A 25 -5.10 -19.60 16.51
C LEU A 25 -4.89 -19.70 18.02
N LEU A 26 -4.22 -18.72 18.63
CA LEU A 26 -4.01 -18.66 20.08
C LEU A 26 -5.34 -18.58 20.82
N ILE A 27 -6.26 -17.70 20.40
CA ILE A 27 -7.59 -17.60 21.04
C ILE A 27 -8.41 -18.87 20.83
N PHE A 28 -8.36 -19.45 19.63
CA PHE A 28 -9.06 -20.68 19.33
C PHE A 28 -8.60 -21.83 20.23
N VAL A 29 -7.28 -22.03 20.36
CA VAL A 29 -6.70 -23.05 21.26
C VAL A 29 -7.08 -22.78 22.71
N GLN A 30 -7.01 -21.52 23.18
CA GLN A 30 -7.40 -21.16 24.54
C GLN A 30 -8.91 -21.33 24.81
N SER A 31 -9.74 -21.15 23.78
CA SER A 31 -11.18 -21.40 23.87
C SER A 31 -11.48 -22.89 24.03
N ILE A 32 -10.84 -23.75 23.24
CA ILE A 32 -10.99 -25.21 23.35
C ILE A 32 -10.46 -25.71 24.70
N ALA A 33 -9.39 -25.10 25.22
CA ALA A 33 -8.83 -25.43 26.53
C ALA A 33 -9.71 -24.99 27.72
N GLY A 34 -10.88 -24.37 27.47
CA GLY A 34 -11.80 -23.94 28.53
C GLY A 34 -11.31 -22.72 29.31
N LYS A 35 -10.34 -21.96 28.79
CA LYS A 35 -9.78 -20.78 29.49
C LYS A 35 -10.76 -19.61 29.58
N TYR A 36 -11.81 -19.63 28.75
CA TYR A 36 -12.80 -18.57 28.63
C TYR A 36 -14.22 -19.01 29.01
N THR A 37 -14.34 -20.08 29.80
CA THR A 37 -15.64 -20.52 30.33
C THR A 37 -16.34 -19.34 31.00
N GLU A 38 -17.63 -19.15 30.71
CA GLU A 38 -18.47 -18.02 31.17
C GLU A 38 -18.25 -16.68 30.45
N ILE A 39 -17.20 -16.57 29.63
CA ILE A 39 -16.84 -15.33 28.90
C ILE A 39 -16.46 -15.61 27.45
N GLU A 40 -17.03 -16.64 26.83
CA GLU A 40 -16.56 -17.22 25.56
C GLU A 40 -16.50 -16.17 24.44
N MET A 41 -17.45 -15.23 24.42
CA MET A 41 -17.54 -14.19 23.39
C MET A 41 -16.54 -13.04 23.60
N THR A 42 -16.06 -12.81 24.83
CA THR A 42 -15.23 -11.63 25.17
C THR A 42 -13.91 -11.59 24.39
N PRO A 43 -13.11 -12.67 24.31
CA PRO A 43 -11.86 -12.66 23.53
C PRO A 43 -12.08 -12.47 22.02
N TRP A 44 -13.16 -13.04 21.48
CA TRP A 44 -13.51 -12.90 20.07
C TRP A 44 -13.90 -11.47 19.72
N VAL A 45 -14.72 -10.82 20.56
CA VAL A 45 -15.08 -9.42 20.41
C VAL A 45 -13.82 -8.55 20.55
N TRP A 46 -12.94 -8.84 21.51
CA TRP A 46 -11.69 -8.10 21.68
C TRP A 46 -10.81 -8.17 20.44
N VAL A 47 -10.62 -9.36 19.84
CA VAL A 47 -9.89 -9.49 18.58
C VAL A 47 -10.58 -8.78 17.44
N ALA A 48 -11.90 -8.93 17.33
CA ALA A 48 -12.68 -8.27 16.29
C ALA A 48 -12.47 -6.76 16.34
N VAL A 49 -12.61 -6.16 17.52
CA VAL A 49 -12.42 -4.72 17.72
C VAL A 49 -11.01 -4.29 17.36
N ASN A 50 -9.97 -5.04 17.72
CA ASN A 50 -8.58 -4.63 17.53
C ASN A 50 -8.01 -4.94 16.13
N LEU A 51 -8.41 -6.03 15.46
CA LEU A 51 -7.85 -6.46 14.18
C LEU A 51 -8.70 -6.05 12.97
N ILE A 52 -10.03 -6.10 13.07
CA ILE A 52 -10.90 -5.96 11.89
C ILE A 52 -10.83 -4.56 11.26
N PRO A 53 -10.86 -3.44 12.02
CA PRO A 53 -10.86 -2.11 11.41
C PRO A 53 -9.65 -1.86 10.49
N GLY A 54 -8.45 -2.22 10.94
CA GLY A 54 -7.23 -2.10 10.12
C GLY A 54 -7.25 -3.04 8.92
N PHE A 55 -7.74 -4.26 9.10
CA PHE A 55 -7.86 -5.24 8.03
C PHE A 55 -8.84 -4.79 6.93
N ILE A 56 -10.02 -4.28 7.30
CA ILE A 56 -11.01 -3.75 6.35
C ILE A 56 -10.41 -2.62 5.53
N VAL A 57 -9.74 -1.66 6.16
CA VAL A 57 -9.12 -0.53 5.45
C VAL A 57 -8.06 -1.02 4.45
N LEU A 58 -7.23 -2.00 4.84
CA LEU A 58 -6.22 -2.59 3.96
C LEU A 58 -6.85 -3.39 2.81
N LEU A 59 -7.92 -4.15 3.06
CA LEU A 59 -8.65 -4.90 2.03
C LEU A 59 -9.32 -3.95 1.03
N LEU A 60 -10.05 -2.94 1.51
CA LEU A 60 -10.66 -1.93 0.65
C LEU A 60 -9.59 -1.22 -0.20
N ALA A 61 -8.44 -0.90 0.40
CA ALA A 61 -7.31 -0.33 -0.31
C ALA A 61 -6.75 -1.30 -1.37
N ALA A 62 -6.71 -2.61 -1.12
CA ALA A 62 -6.25 -3.61 -2.07
C ALA A 62 -7.20 -3.78 -3.26
N ILE A 63 -8.51 -3.77 -3.02
CA ILE A 63 -9.54 -3.88 -4.06
C ILE A 63 -9.56 -2.62 -4.95
N GLN A 64 -9.32 -1.45 -4.37
CA GLN A 64 -9.41 -0.19 -5.10
C GLN A 64 -8.18 0.03 -6.02
N LYS A 65 -8.36 -0.18 -7.33
CA LYS A 65 -7.34 0.07 -8.38
C LYS A 65 -7.07 1.56 -8.66
N LYS A 66 -7.93 2.47 -8.20
CA LYS A 66 -7.94 3.91 -8.55
C LYS A 66 -6.66 4.69 -8.18
N ASN A 67 -5.81 4.15 -7.30
CA ASN A 67 -4.67 4.86 -6.71
C ASN A 67 -3.34 4.06 -6.77
N SER A 68 -3.17 3.10 -7.69
CA SER A 68 -1.96 2.26 -7.75
C SER A 68 -0.68 3.05 -8.08
N GLY A 69 -0.78 4.11 -8.89
CA GLY A 69 0.34 4.96 -9.32
C GLY A 69 0.71 6.09 -8.35
N LYS A 70 0.53 5.93 -7.04
CA LYS A 70 0.96 6.95 -6.06
C LYS A 70 2.30 6.57 -5.43
N PHE A 71 3.16 7.57 -5.19
CA PHE A 71 4.43 7.39 -4.49
C PHE A 71 4.39 7.95 -3.07
N ILE A 72 5.10 7.27 -2.17
CA ILE A 72 5.42 7.75 -0.83
C ILE A 72 6.92 7.66 -0.63
N GLN A 73 7.47 8.54 0.19
CA GLN A 73 8.87 8.46 0.60
C GLN A 73 9.12 7.15 1.38
N THR A 74 10.26 6.49 1.12
CA THR A 74 10.63 5.26 1.84
C THR A 74 10.67 5.45 3.35
N PHE A 75 11.10 6.63 3.84
CA PHE A 75 11.12 6.93 5.28
C PHE A 75 9.71 6.89 5.88
N VAL A 76 8.76 7.59 5.28
CA VAL A 76 7.35 7.59 5.71
C VAL A 76 6.79 6.17 5.71
N PHE A 77 7.07 5.37 4.67
CA PHE A 77 6.68 3.96 4.65
C PHE A 77 7.28 3.17 5.82
N ARG A 78 8.57 3.34 6.14
CA ARG A 78 9.22 2.64 7.26
C ARG A 78 8.56 2.98 8.60
N VAL A 79 8.22 4.25 8.81
CA VAL A 79 7.53 4.70 10.03
C VAL A 79 6.15 4.06 10.14
N ILE A 80 5.35 4.07 9.06
CA ILE A 80 4.01 3.45 9.04
C ILE A 80 4.11 1.93 9.27
N PHE A 81 5.07 1.27 8.63
CA PHE A 81 5.30 -0.15 8.80
C PHE A 81 5.71 -0.51 10.23
N LEU A 82 6.63 0.27 10.82
CA LEU A 82 7.07 0.07 12.20
C LEU A 82 5.93 0.29 13.19
N LEU A 83 5.12 1.33 12.99
CA LEU A 83 3.95 1.59 13.82
C LEU A 83 2.94 0.43 13.76
N ALA A 84 2.70 -0.11 12.57
CA ALA A 84 1.85 -1.29 12.40
C ALA A 84 2.42 -2.54 13.05
N LEU A 85 3.74 -2.76 12.92
CA LEU A 85 4.42 -3.87 13.58
C LEU A 85 4.33 -3.77 15.10
N ILE A 86 4.64 -2.59 15.67
CA ILE A 86 4.57 -2.36 17.12
C ILE A 86 3.15 -2.62 17.64
N TYR A 87 2.13 -2.10 16.96
CA TYR A 87 0.74 -2.33 17.34
C TYR A 87 0.37 -3.82 17.35
N LEU A 88 0.73 -4.56 16.28
CA LEU A 88 0.44 -6.00 16.21
C LEU A 88 1.22 -6.82 17.24
N VAL A 89 2.47 -6.43 17.54
CA VAL A 89 3.26 -7.02 18.62
C VAL A 89 2.62 -6.74 19.99
N LEU A 90 2.12 -5.53 20.23
CA LEU A 90 1.40 -5.20 21.46
C LEU A 90 0.13 -6.05 21.63
N LEU A 91 -0.63 -6.29 20.56
CA LEU A 91 -1.79 -7.19 20.61
C LEU A 91 -1.37 -8.62 20.98
N LEU A 92 -0.33 -9.14 20.34
CA LEU A 92 0.18 -10.48 20.63
C LEU A 92 0.70 -10.57 22.07
N MET A 93 1.45 -9.57 22.53
CA MET A 93 1.94 -9.48 23.91
C MET A 93 0.79 -9.40 24.91
N THR A 94 -0.28 -8.67 24.61
CA THR A 94 -1.48 -8.61 25.48
C THR A 94 -2.09 -10.00 25.67
N LEU A 95 -2.19 -10.79 24.60
CA LEU A 95 -2.72 -12.16 24.68
C LEU A 95 -1.79 -13.13 25.43
N VAL A 96 -0.48 -13.03 25.21
CA VAL A 96 0.51 -13.90 25.88
C VAL A 96 0.66 -13.54 27.37
N SER A 97 0.64 -12.24 27.68
CA SER A 97 0.78 -11.76 29.06
C SER A 97 -0.48 -11.96 29.89
N MET A 98 -1.64 -12.26 29.29
CA MET A 98 -2.87 -12.57 30.01
C MET A 98 -2.70 -13.70 31.05
N SER A 99 -1.84 -14.69 30.80
CA SER A 99 -1.53 -15.75 31.79
C SER A 99 -0.52 -15.35 32.86
N ALA A 100 0.23 -14.27 32.65
CA ALA A 100 1.27 -13.79 33.57
C ALA A 100 0.80 -12.57 34.39
N ALA A 101 -0.17 -11.81 33.88
CA ALA A 101 -0.70 -10.61 34.48
C ALA A 101 -1.77 -10.95 35.54
N ALA A 102 -1.25 -11.31 36.72
CA ALA A 102 -1.88 -11.26 38.03
C ALA A 102 -2.99 -12.30 38.36
N PRO A 103 -2.85 -13.05 39.48
CA PRO A 103 -3.91 -13.89 40.05
C PRO A 103 -5.10 -13.10 40.62
N GLU A 104 -5.04 -11.77 40.63
CA GLU A 104 -6.02 -10.89 41.27
C GLU A 104 -7.09 -10.31 40.33
N GLN A 105 -6.92 -10.42 39.00
CA GLN A 105 -7.86 -9.85 38.02
C GLN A 105 -8.54 -10.95 37.20
N SER A 106 -9.85 -10.79 36.98
CA SER A 106 -10.58 -11.66 36.05
C SER A 106 -10.09 -11.45 34.61
N ILE A 107 -10.12 -12.50 33.79
CA ILE A 107 -9.71 -12.43 32.39
C ILE A 107 -10.53 -11.39 31.60
N ALA A 108 -11.83 -11.28 31.90
CA ALA A 108 -12.70 -10.29 31.28
C ALA A 108 -12.28 -8.85 31.64
N GLU A 109 -11.90 -8.61 32.89
CA GLU A 109 -11.41 -7.32 33.35
C GLU A 109 -10.06 -6.97 32.73
N TYR A 110 -9.17 -7.96 32.55
CA TYR A 110 -7.92 -7.78 31.83
C TYR A 110 -8.14 -7.29 30.39
N PHE A 111 -9.06 -7.91 29.64
CA PHE A 111 -9.41 -7.46 28.28
C PHE A 111 -9.99 -6.04 28.28
N LYS A 112 -10.87 -5.73 29.24
CA LYS A 112 -11.45 -4.39 29.39
C LYS A 112 -10.37 -3.33 29.66
N ASN A 113 -9.44 -3.65 30.55
CA ASN A 113 -8.33 -2.77 30.93
C ASN A 113 -7.36 -2.53 29.78
N SER A 114 -7.32 -3.41 28.77
CA SER A 114 -6.42 -3.25 27.63
C SER A 114 -6.82 -2.20 26.59
N TYR A 115 -8.10 -1.84 26.52
CA TYR A 115 -8.56 -0.86 25.54
C TYR A 115 -7.92 0.53 25.68
N PRO A 116 -7.80 1.13 26.89
CA PRO A 116 -7.13 2.42 27.08
C PRO A 116 -5.75 2.56 26.45
N TRP A 117 -4.93 1.49 26.43
CA TRP A 117 -3.61 1.56 25.82
C TRP A 117 -3.56 1.08 24.37
N LEU A 118 -4.50 0.25 23.90
CA LEU A 118 -4.50 -0.25 22.50
C LEU A 118 -5.26 0.67 21.53
N VAL A 119 -6.42 1.18 21.94
CA VAL A 119 -7.32 1.98 21.09
C VAL A 119 -6.64 3.22 20.51
N PRO A 120 -5.83 4.00 21.27
CA PRO A 120 -5.16 5.17 20.70
C PRO A 120 -4.24 4.82 19.52
N PHE A 121 -3.49 3.72 19.62
CA PHE A 121 -2.63 3.26 18.52
C PHE A 121 -3.44 2.76 17.34
N GLN A 122 -4.56 2.08 17.60
CA GLN A 122 -5.44 1.61 16.56
C GLN A 122 -6.05 2.78 15.77
N VAL A 123 -6.61 3.76 16.47
CA VAL A 123 -7.21 4.95 15.85
C VAL A 123 -6.17 5.70 15.02
N LEU A 124 -4.97 5.90 15.57
CA LEU A 124 -3.86 6.53 14.86
C LEU A 124 -3.51 5.76 13.58
N LEU A 125 -3.37 4.44 13.67
CA LEU A 125 -2.97 3.58 12.56
C LEU A 125 -4.06 3.54 11.47
N VAL A 126 -5.33 3.37 11.85
CA VAL A 126 -6.47 3.39 10.93
C VAL A 126 -6.56 4.75 10.24
N GLY A 127 -6.42 5.85 10.99
CA GLY A 127 -6.40 7.21 10.43
C GLY A 127 -5.28 7.40 9.41
N VAL A 128 -4.07 6.92 9.72
CA VAL A 128 -2.94 6.94 8.79
C VAL A 128 -3.24 6.13 7.52
N PHE A 129 -3.82 4.93 7.63
CA PHE A 129 -4.18 4.12 6.46
C PHE A 129 -5.24 4.80 5.60
N ILE A 130 -6.27 5.41 6.21
CA ILE A 130 -7.30 6.16 5.49
C ILE A 130 -6.66 7.31 4.71
N LEU A 131 -5.80 8.11 5.36
CA LEU A 131 -5.08 9.21 4.72
C LEU A 131 -4.16 8.73 3.60
N LEU A 132 -3.51 7.57 3.78
CA LEU A 132 -2.58 7.02 2.82
C LEU A 132 -3.26 6.56 1.52
N TYR A 133 -4.40 5.88 1.66
CA TYR A 133 -5.02 5.17 0.54
C TYR A 133 -6.20 5.91 -0.09
N PHE A 134 -6.95 6.69 0.69
CA PHE A 134 -8.20 7.31 0.24
C PHE A 134 -8.08 8.81 -0.02
N LYS A 135 -7.03 9.49 0.45
CA LYS A 135 -6.79 10.90 0.11
C LYS A 135 -6.53 11.04 -1.39
N LYS A 136 -7.30 11.89 -2.08
CA LYS A 136 -7.23 12.08 -3.55
C LYS A 136 -5.85 12.55 -3.99
N GLU A 137 -5.30 13.56 -3.31
CA GLU A 137 -4.00 14.13 -3.62
C GLU A 137 -2.86 13.37 -2.94
N THR A 138 -1.75 13.20 -3.67
CA THR A 138 -0.53 12.69 -3.07
C THR A 138 0.05 13.77 -2.15
N ILE A 139 0.22 13.44 -0.87
CA ILE A 139 0.90 14.30 0.10
C ILE A 139 2.32 14.63 -0.40
N PHE A 140 2.92 13.71 -1.15
CA PHE A 140 4.22 13.87 -1.75
C PHE A 140 4.14 14.08 -3.27
N ARG A 141 4.86 15.08 -3.77
CA ARG A 141 5.00 15.38 -5.21
C ARG A 141 6.43 15.04 -5.62
N PRO A 142 6.66 13.90 -6.28
CA PRO A 142 8.00 13.53 -6.71
C PRO A 142 8.49 14.51 -7.78
N ASN A 143 9.69 15.05 -7.60
CA ASN A 143 10.41 15.78 -8.63
C ASN A 143 10.97 14.82 -9.69
N GLU A 144 11.33 15.36 -10.84
CA GLU A 144 11.89 14.61 -11.98
C GLU A 144 13.10 13.77 -11.58
N LYS A 145 14.04 14.34 -10.81
CA LYS A 145 15.24 13.63 -10.33
C LYS A 145 14.91 12.37 -9.53
N MET A 146 13.88 12.42 -8.68
CA MET A 146 13.44 11.27 -7.89
C MET A 146 12.76 10.21 -8.74
N ILE A 147 11.97 10.61 -9.74
CA ILE A 147 11.37 9.67 -10.69
C ILE A 147 12.47 8.98 -11.50
N LYS A 148 13.42 9.74 -12.06
CA LYS A 148 14.54 9.20 -12.83
C LYS A 148 15.37 8.20 -12.02
N LYS A 149 15.68 8.52 -10.76
CA LYS A 149 16.37 7.60 -9.83
C LYS A 149 15.57 6.32 -9.55
N TYR A 150 14.24 6.42 -9.48
CA TYR A 150 13.38 5.25 -9.33
C TYR A 150 13.37 4.39 -10.59
N LEU A 151 13.22 5.01 -11.78
CA LEU A 151 13.22 4.33 -13.07
C LEU A 151 14.52 3.57 -13.31
N LEU A 152 15.68 4.19 -13.05
CA LEU A 152 16.98 3.51 -13.15
C LEU A 152 17.07 2.29 -12.23
N LYS A 153 16.53 2.40 -11.01
CA LYS A 153 16.53 1.27 -10.07
C LYS A 153 15.64 0.13 -10.55
N GLU A 154 14.46 0.41 -11.10
CA GLU A 154 13.57 -0.64 -11.62
C GLU A 154 14.09 -1.21 -12.96
N LYS A 155 14.76 -0.40 -13.80
CA LYS A 155 15.50 -0.87 -14.99
C LYS A 155 16.52 -1.93 -14.58
N ASN A 156 17.39 -1.63 -13.61
CA ASN A 156 18.41 -2.57 -13.16
C ASN A 156 17.81 -3.86 -12.59
N LYS A 157 16.69 -3.77 -11.87
CA LYS A 157 15.98 -4.97 -11.39
C LYS A 157 15.34 -5.79 -12.50
N ALA A 158 14.89 -5.15 -13.59
CA ALA A 158 14.37 -5.85 -14.75
C ALA A 158 15.51 -6.58 -15.49
N ALA A 159 16.67 -5.93 -15.62
CA ALA A 159 17.89 -6.53 -16.16
C ALA A 159 18.35 -7.73 -15.34
N GLU A 160 18.39 -7.62 -14.01
CA GLU A 160 18.71 -8.73 -13.09
C GLU A 160 17.74 -9.93 -13.25
N LYS A 161 16.52 -9.68 -13.70
CA LYS A 161 15.50 -10.72 -13.95
C LYS A 161 15.45 -11.19 -15.40
N ASN A 162 16.34 -10.71 -16.27
CA ASN A 162 16.32 -10.95 -17.71
C ASN A 162 15.00 -10.59 -18.40
N ASN A 163 14.23 -9.63 -17.87
CA ASN A 163 13.00 -9.16 -18.52
C ASN A 163 13.33 -7.98 -19.46
N ILE A 164 13.70 -8.34 -20.69
CA ILE A 164 14.15 -7.39 -21.73
C ILE A 164 13.05 -6.36 -22.07
N ALA A 165 11.78 -6.79 -22.13
CA ALA A 165 10.67 -5.90 -22.45
C ALA A 165 10.46 -4.82 -21.37
N GLN A 166 10.51 -5.21 -20.09
CA GLN A 166 10.46 -4.26 -18.97
C GLN A 166 11.66 -3.31 -18.98
N GLU A 167 12.86 -3.83 -19.21
CA GLU A 167 14.09 -3.04 -19.23
C GLU A 167 14.03 -1.95 -20.31
N GLN A 168 13.70 -2.32 -21.55
CA GLN A 168 13.57 -1.41 -22.67
C GLN A 168 12.49 -0.35 -22.41
N ALA A 169 11.36 -0.74 -21.84
CA ALA A 169 10.30 0.21 -21.52
C ALA A 169 10.71 1.22 -20.42
N PHE A 170 11.44 0.76 -19.39
CA PHE A 170 11.99 1.68 -18.37
C PHE A 170 13.08 2.59 -18.94
N GLU A 171 13.87 2.12 -19.90
CA GLU A 171 14.87 2.93 -20.61
C GLU A 171 14.21 4.03 -21.44
N LEU A 172 13.22 3.69 -22.28
CA LEU A 172 12.46 4.67 -23.06
C LEU A 172 11.81 5.74 -22.16
N LEU A 173 11.25 5.32 -21.02
CA LEU A 173 10.66 6.23 -20.06
C LEU A 173 11.70 7.13 -19.37
N THR A 174 12.92 6.61 -19.11
CA THR A 174 14.02 7.38 -18.53
C THR A 174 14.57 8.44 -19.49
N ASN A 175 14.52 8.15 -20.78
CA ASN A 175 14.95 9.04 -21.86
C ASN A 175 13.85 10.02 -22.32
N ASN A 176 12.68 10.00 -21.67
CA ASN A 176 11.49 10.80 -22.04
C ASN A 176 10.97 10.52 -23.46
N ASP A 177 11.26 9.35 -24.03
CA ASP A 177 10.73 8.94 -25.34
C ASP A 177 9.34 8.29 -25.20
N TYR A 178 8.36 9.13 -24.82
CA TYR A 178 6.98 8.71 -24.65
C TYR A 178 6.34 8.13 -25.92
N PRO A 179 6.52 8.71 -27.14
CA PRO A 179 5.92 8.16 -28.35
C PRO A 179 6.34 6.71 -28.62
N THR A 180 7.64 6.43 -28.57
CA THR A 180 8.14 5.07 -28.78
C THR A 180 7.67 4.13 -27.66
N LEU A 181 7.68 4.59 -26.40
CA LEU A 181 7.18 3.81 -25.27
C LEU A 181 5.70 3.42 -25.43
N PHE A 182 4.84 4.34 -25.85
CA PHE A 182 3.42 4.04 -26.07
C PHE A 182 3.23 2.99 -27.16
N ASN A 183 4.00 3.06 -28.24
CA ASN A 183 3.95 2.06 -29.31
C ASN A 183 4.43 0.69 -28.83
N THR A 184 5.54 0.63 -28.10
CA THR A 184 6.05 -0.61 -27.50
C THR A 184 5.02 -1.24 -26.57
N LEU A 185 4.45 -0.47 -25.64
CA LEU A 185 3.42 -0.98 -24.72
C LEU A 185 2.16 -1.43 -25.45
N LYS A 186 1.72 -0.69 -26.48
CA LYS A 186 0.53 -1.03 -27.27
C LYS A 186 0.71 -2.38 -27.96
N ASN A 187 1.90 -2.65 -28.49
CA ASN A 187 2.24 -3.92 -29.13
C ASN A 187 2.32 -5.06 -28.11
N SER A 188 2.96 -4.83 -26.96
CA SER A 188 3.09 -5.85 -25.90
C SER A 188 1.75 -6.25 -25.26
N PHE A 189 0.80 -5.34 -25.17
CA PHE A 189 -0.53 -5.59 -24.59
C PHE A 189 -1.63 -5.73 -25.64
N HIS A 190 -1.32 -6.07 -26.90
CA HIS A 190 -2.33 -6.15 -27.96
C HIS A 190 -3.44 -7.18 -27.65
N SER A 191 -3.10 -8.27 -26.95
CA SER A 191 -4.03 -9.32 -26.53
C SER A 191 -4.88 -8.97 -25.30
N ASP A 192 -4.42 -8.06 -24.43
CA ASP A 192 -5.18 -7.62 -23.25
C ASP A 192 -5.92 -6.32 -23.55
N GLN A 193 -7.18 -6.44 -23.98
CA GLN A 193 -8.04 -5.32 -24.34
C GLN A 193 -8.17 -4.27 -23.22
N THR A 194 -8.08 -4.69 -21.95
CA THR A 194 -8.17 -3.75 -20.81
C THR A 194 -6.91 -2.90 -20.69
N GLN A 195 -5.71 -3.51 -20.74
CA GLN A 195 -4.46 -2.73 -20.69
C GLN A 195 -4.30 -1.90 -21.97
N HIS A 196 -4.67 -2.44 -23.13
CA HIS A 196 -4.63 -1.74 -24.40
C HIS A 196 -5.45 -0.43 -24.38
N ASN A 197 -6.68 -0.50 -23.90
CA ASN A 197 -7.54 0.69 -23.76
C ASN A 197 -6.97 1.70 -22.77
N GLN A 198 -6.33 1.25 -21.68
CA GLN A 198 -5.65 2.13 -20.74
C GLN A 198 -4.47 2.85 -21.38
N ILE A 199 -3.69 2.16 -22.21
CA ILE A 199 -2.56 2.74 -22.96
C ILE A 199 -3.06 3.83 -23.92
N ILE A 200 -4.13 3.57 -24.68
CA ILE A 200 -4.72 4.54 -25.59
C ILE A 200 -5.18 5.79 -24.84
N LEU A 201 -5.87 5.60 -23.70
CA LEU A 201 -6.34 6.71 -22.87
C LEU A 201 -5.17 7.55 -22.33
N LEU A 202 -4.10 6.90 -21.85
CA LEU A 202 -2.90 7.59 -21.37
C LEU A 202 -2.17 8.32 -22.51
N HIS A 203 -2.11 7.75 -23.71
CA HIS A 203 -1.51 8.39 -24.87
C HIS A 203 -2.30 9.66 -25.27
N SER A 204 -3.64 9.58 -25.27
CA SER A 204 -4.50 10.75 -25.49
C SER A 204 -4.28 11.84 -24.43
N GLN A 205 -4.19 11.46 -23.15
CA GLN A 205 -3.89 12.39 -22.05
C GLN A 205 -2.52 13.05 -22.21
N TYR A 206 -1.51 12.28 -22.62
CA TYR A 206 -0.17 12.80 -22.91
C TYR A 206 -0.18 13.81 -24.06
N ASN A 207 -0.85 13.50 -25.17
CA ASN A 207 -0.93 14.42 -26.31
C ASN A 207 -1.65 15.72 -25.95
N LYS A 208 -2.73 15.63 -25.15
CA LYS A 208 -3.42 16.81 -24.62
C LYS A 208 -2.52 17.63 -23.69
N TRP A 209 -1.80 16.96 -22.80
CA TRP A 209 -0.85 17.61 -21.89
C TRP A 209 0.27 18.32 -22.67
N LYS A 210 0.88 17.64 -23.65
CA LYS A 210 1.95 18.19 -24.50
C LYS A 210 1.46 19.43 -25.25
N LYS A 211 0.32 19.32 -25.96
CA LYS A 211 -0.31 20.45 -26.66
C LYS A 211 -0.57 21.64 -25.73
N ASN A 212 -1.14 21.41 -24.56
CA ASN A 212 -1.46 22.51 -23.63
C ASN A 212 -0.20 23.16 -23.05
N THR A 213 0.86 22.38 -22.84
CA THR A 213 2.14 22.87 -22.32
C THR A 213 2.87 23.67 -23.39
N ASP A 214 2.92 23.16 -24.63
CA ASP A 214 3.56 23.81 -25.78
C ASP A 214 2.88 25.15 -26.13
N LEU A 215 1.55 25.22 -25.95
CA LEU A 215 0.76 26.45 -26.15
C LEU A 215 0.80 27.41 -24.95
N GLY A 216 1.50 27.07 -23.85
CA GLY A 216 1.55 27.90 -22.64
C GLY A 216 0.21 28.04 -21.90
N LEU A 217 -0.75 27.13 -22.14
CA LEU A 217 -2.10 27.17 -21.57
C LEU A 217 -2.16 26.57 -20.15
N MET A 218 -1.05 26.09 -19.62
CA MET A 218 -0.99 25.39 -18.33
C MET A 218 0.13 25.96 -17.47
N ASP A 219 -0.15 26.20 -16.20
CA ASP A 219 0.88 26.57 -15.23
C ASP A 219 1.95 25.47 -15.12
N LYS A 220 3.20 25.87 -14.91
CA LYS A 220 4.35 24.94 -14.83
C LYS A 220 4.14 23.87 -13.75
N LYS A 221 3.49 24.23 -12.63
CA LYS A 221 3.22 23.31 -11.52
C LYS A 221 2.19 22.25 -11.92
N ASP A 222 1.14 22.65 -12.63
CA ASP A 222 0.08 21.75 -13.09
C ASP A 222 0.54 20.86 -14.24
N ALA A 223 1.37 21.39 -15.13
CA ALA A 223 2.04 20.61 -16.16
C ALA A 223 2.90 19.51 -15.53
N GLN A 224 3.71 19.82 -14.52
CA GLN A 224 4.52 18.83 -13.81
C GLN A 224 3.67 17.76 -13.10
N LEU A 225 2.54 18.16 -12.50
CA LEU A 225 1.65 17.22 -11.83
C LEU A 225 1.00 16.24 -12.81
N ASN A 226 0.58 16.74 -13.97
CA ASN A 226 -0.06 15.91 -15.00
C ASN A 226 0.93 14.93 -15.63
N ILE A 227 2.14 15.38 -15.98
CA ILE A 227 3.16 14.47 -16.51
C ILE A 227 3.56 13.43 -15.47
N ASN A 228 3.74 13.82 -14.20
CA ASN A 228 4.01 12.88 -13.13
C ASN A 228 2.91 11.81 -13.04
N ARG A 229 1.63 12.18 -13.12
CA ARG A 229 0.52 11.21 -13.11
C ARG A 229 0.58 10.24 -14.30
N ILE A 230 0.89 10.73 -15.49
CA ILE A 230 1.06 9.92 -16.70
C ILE A 230 2.23 8.96 -16.54
N THR A 231 3.40 9.47 -16.15
CA THR A 231 4.60 8.67 -15.87
C THR A 231 4.32 7.58 -14.84
N MET A 232 3.55 7.89 -13.79
CA MET A 232 3.17 6.90 -12.78
C MET A 232 2.28 5.78 -13.31
N ALA A 233 1.31 6.13 -14.15
CA ALA A 233 0.45 5.14 -14.78
C ALA A 233 1.26 4.24 -15.74
N LEU A 234 2.20 4.84 -16.47
CA LEU A 234 3.14 4.11 -17.34
C LEU A 234 4.02 3.15 -16.55
N ILE A 235 4.62 3.57 -15.43
CA ILE A 235 5.40 2.69 -14.55
C ILE A 235 4.56 1.47 -14.14
N HIS A 236 3.29 1.68 -13.78
CA HIS A 236 2.41 0.58 -13.38
C HIS A 236 2.08 -0.39 -14.52
N LEU A 237 1.98 0.10 -15.76
CA LEU A 237 1.79 -0.75 -16.95
C LEU A 237 3.07 -1.54 -17.27
N ILE A 238 4.24 -0.89 -17.19
CA ILE A 238 5.54 -1.54 -17.40
C ILE A 238 5.74 -2.67 -16.38
N GLU A 239 5.39 -2.48 -15.11
CA GLU A 239 5.48 -3.52 -14.08
C GLU A 239 4.62 -4.78 -14.36
N LYS A 240 3.71 -4.74 -15.35
CA LYS A 240 2.86 -5.88 -15.75
C LYS A 240 3.35 -6.62 -17.00
N LEU A 241 4.35 -6.09 -17.71
CA LEU A 241 4.99 -6.79 -18.82
C LEU A 241 5.69 -8.05 -18.32
#